data_AF-A0A2E4LL19-F1
#
_entry.id   AF-A0A2E4LL19-F1
#
_cell.length_a   1.000
_cell.length_b   1.000
_cell.length_c   1.000
_cell.angle_alpha   90.00
_cell.angle_beta   90.00
_cell.angle_gamma   90.00
#
_symmetry.space_group_name_H-M   'P 1'
#
loop_
_entity.id
_entity.type
_entity.pdbx_description
1 polymer ?
#
loop_
_entity_poly.entity_id
_entity_poly.type
_entity_poly.pdbx_seq_one_letter_code
_entity_poly.pdbx_strand_id
1 'polypeptide(L)'
;MNDINIRDFNPPSWLKLTPDAYKRVLNREALTLTRHDRRRGGNYQVREALVAVHNAFHSCDGTDPYDGKPLDGEQLITINRSDQRGSNWSTKKHLQRMPTVGHLHQQPIAEFEILSRQTHQAKSEITAEEYLNHCRAVVSFSDTTIRN
;
A
#
# COMPACT_ATOMS: atom_id res chain seq x y z
N MET A 1 3.91 6.45 -26.03
CA MET A 1 4.03 5.76 -24.72
C MET A 1 5.32 4.95 -24.78
N ASN A 2 6.34 5.32 -24.01
CA ASN A 2 7.57 4.53 -23.95
C ASN A 2 7.21 3.12 -23.49
N ASP A 3 7.64 2.12 -24.25
CA ASP A 3 7.43 0.73 -23.87
C ASP A 3 8.29 0.43 -22.64
N ILE A 4 7.68 0.58 -21.45
CA ILE A 4 8.33 0.24 -20.20
C ILE A 4 8.59 -1.27 -20.23
N ASN A 5 9.86 -1.64 -20.27
CA ASN A 5 10.29 -3.01 -20.22
C ASN A 5 10.35 -3.46 -18.76
N ILE A 6 9.38 -4.28 -18.35
CA ILE A 6 9.25 -4.81 -16.97
C ILE A 6 10.51 -5.57 -16.52
N ARG A 7 11.35 -6.04 -17.47
CA ARG A 7 12.62 -6.71 -17.16
C ARG A 7 13.61 -5.80 -16.44
N ASP A 8 13.51 -4.49 -16.66
CA ASP A 8 14.42 -3.46 -16.14
C ASP A 8 13.95 -2.89 -14.80
N PHE A 9 12.85 -3.41 -14.23
CA PHE A 9 12.36 -3.02 -12.93
C PHE A 9 13.34 -3.39 -11.83
N ASN A 10 13.86 -2.35 -11.18
CA ASN A 10 14.71 -2.42 -10.02
C ASN A 10 14.00 -1.83 -8.80
N PRO A 11 14.22 -2.40 -7.60
CA PRO A 11 13.64 -1.85 -6.38
C PRO A 11 14.24 -0.48 -6.08
N PRO A 12 13.46 0.48 -5.55
CA PRO A 12 14.03 1.64 -4.89
C PRO A 12 14.92 1.21 -3.72
N SER A 13 15.94 2.01 -3.41
CA SER A 13 16.99 1.68 -2.43
C SER A 13 16.43 1.41 -1.03
N TRP A 14 15.38 2.12 -0.62
CA TRP A 14 14.75 1.99 0.70
C TRP A 14 14.10 0.63 0.94
N LEU A 15 13.77 -0.12 -0.13
CA LEU A 15 13.15 -1.44 0.00
C LEU A 15 14.12 -2.53 0.46
N LYS A 16 15.43 -2.35 0.24
CA LYS A 16 16.48 -3.34 0.56
C LYS A 16 16.18 -4.75 0.02
N LEU A 17 15.49 -4.84 -1.10
CA LEU A 17 15.17 -6.09 -1.79
C LEU A 17 16.18 -6.38 -2.89
N THR A 18 16.40 -7.67 -3.20
CA THR A 18 17.05 -8.03 -4.47
C THR A 18 16.10 -7.79 -5.64
N PRO A 19 16.60 -7.56 -6.87
CA PRO A 19 15.75 -7.39 -8.05
C PRO A 19 14.74 -8.54 -8.26
N ASP A 20 15.15 -9.78 -8.01
CA ASP A 20 14.27 -10.94 -8.15
C ASP A 20 13.18 -11.00 -7.07
N ALA A 21 13.52 -10.67 -5.82
CA ALA A 21 12.53 -10.57 -4.74
C ALA A 21 11.52 -9.47 -5.03
N TYR A 22 11.99 -8.32 -5.53
CA TYR A 22 11.13 -7.21 -5.92
C TYR A 22 10.17 -7.59 -7.05
N LYS A 23 10.66 -8.25 -8.11
CA LYS A 23 9.81 -8.75 -9.21
C LYS A 23 8.75 -9.73 -8.72
N ARG A 24 9.05 -10.59 -7.74
CA ARG A 24 8.06 -11.48 -7.12
C ARG A 24 6.98 -10.70 -6.36
N VAL A 25 7.37 -9.67 -5.60
CA VAL A 25 6.43 -8.77 -4.92
C VAL A 25 5.52 -8.07 -5.93
N LEU A 26 6.09 -7.41 -6.94
CA LEU A 26 5.29 -6.71 -7.96
C LEU A 26 4.27 -7.62 -8.64
N ASN A 27 4.68 -8.82 -9.06
CA ASN A 27 3.77 -9.78 -9.68
C ASN A 27 2.66 -10.23 -8.74
N ARG A 28 2.96 -10.48 -7.46
CA ARG A 28 1.97 -10.85 -6.46
C ARG A 28 0.93 -9.76 -6.26
N GLU A 29 1.37 -8.52 -6.08
CA GLU A 29 0.47 -7.38 -5.85
C GLU A 29 -0.39 -7.11 -7.09
N ALA A 30 0.22 -6.99 -8.28
CA ALA A 30 -0.48 -6.73 -9.52
C ALA A 30 -1.56 -7.80 -9.82
N LEU A 31 -1.24 -9.09 -9.66
CA LEU A 31 -2.22 -10.16 -9.86
C LEU A 31 -3.35 -10.11 -8.83
N THR A 32 -3.06 -9.74 -7.59
CA THR A 32 -4.05 -9.65 -6.51
C THR A 32 -5.02 -8.50 -6.78
N LEU A 33 -4.48 -7.32 -7.09
CA LEU A 33 -5.23 -6.11 -7.41
C LEU A 33 -6.09 -6.28 -8.66
N THR A 34 -5.52 -6.74 -9.78
CA THR A 34 -6.30 -6.95 -11.01
C THR A 34 -7.44 -7.94 -10.79
N ARG A 35 -7.22 -9.03 -10.03
CA ARG A 35 -8.29 -10.00 -9.73
C ARG A 35 -9.37 -9.40 -8.83
N HIS A 36 -8.97 -8.62 -7.83
CA HIS A 36 -9.89 -7.93 -6.93
C HIS A 36 -10.74 -6.92 -7.69
N ASP A 37 -10.10 -6.04 -8.47
CA ASP A 37 -10.75 -4.92 -9.13
C ASP A 37 -11.61 -5.36 -10.31
N ARG A 38 -11.24 -6.46 -10.99
CA ARG A 38 -12.11 -7.07 -12.00
C ARG A 38 -13.47 -7.49 -11.43
N ARG A 39 -13.55 -7.88 -10.15
CA ARG A 39 -14.84 -8.17 -9.49
C ARG A 39 -15.65 -6.91 -9.19
N ARG A 40 -14.99 -5.75 -9.11
CA ARG A 40 -15.60 -4.42 -8.93
C ARG A 40 -15.90 -3.72 -10.26
N GLY A 41 -15.70 -4.38 -11.41
CA GLY A 41 -15.93 -3.81 -12.74
C GLY A 41 -14.70 -3.14 -13.38
N GLY A 42 -13.51 -3.25 -12.79
CA GLY A 42 -12.26 -2.77 -13.38
C GLY A 42 -11.85 -3.53 -14.64
N ASN A 43 -11.18 -2.84 -15.56
CA ASN A 43 -10.84 -3.37 -16.88
C ASN A 43 -9.35 -3.24 -17.25
N TYR A 44 -8.50 -2.74 -16.36
CA TYR A 44 -7.06 -2.62 -16.61
C TYR A 44 -6.37 -3.99 -16.64
N GLN A 45 -5.28 -4.08 -17.41
CA GLN A 45 -4.47 -5.28 -17.55
C GLN A 45 -3.46 -5.43 -16.42
N VAL A 46 -3.00 -6.66 -16.15
CA VAL A 46 -1.96 -6.93 -15.14
C VAL A 46 -0.67 -6.14 -15.42
N ARG A 47 -0.33 -5.90 -16.70
CA ARG A 47 0.82 -5.07 -17.07
C ARG A 47 0.67 -3.62 -16.60
N GLU A 48 -0.53 -3.05 -16.72
CA GLU A 48 -0.80 -1.69 -16.25
C GLU A 48 -0.65 -1.62 -14.72
N ALA A 49 -1.16 -2.63 -14.02
CA ALA A 49 -1.00 -2.73 -12.57
C ALA A 49 0.47 -2.85 -12.13
N LEU A 50 1.26 -3.68 -12.83
CA LEU A 50 2.69 -3.83 -12.57
C LEU A 50 3.44 -2.49 -12.66
N VAL A 51 3.17 -1.72 -13.72
CA VAL A 51 3.78 -0.40 -13.93
C VAL A 51 3.33 0.57 -12.84
N ALA A 52 2.03 0.61 -12.54
CA ALA A 52 1.49 1.52 -11.53
C ALA A 52 2.04 1.23 -10.12
N VAL A 53 2.10 -0.04 -9.71
CA VAL A 53 2.67 -0.45 -8.42
C VAL A 53 4.17 -0.15 -8.36
N HIS A 54 4.91 -0.40 -9.45
CA HIS A 54 6.33 -0.04 -9.52
C HIS A 54 6.54 1.47 -9.29
N ASN A 55 5.78 2.29 -10.01
CA ASN A 55 5.84 3.74 -9.88
C ASN A 55 5.47 4.20 -8.46
N ALA A 56 4.47 3.58 -7.83
CA ALA A 56 4.06 3.89 -6.46
C ALA A 56 5.17 3.59 -5.42
N PHE A 57 5.92 2.49 -5.58
CA PHE A 57 7.09 2.21 -4.73
C PHE A 57 8.20 3.25 -4.86
N HIS A 58 8.41 3.79 -6.07
CA HIS A 58 9.40 4.84 -6.30
C HIS A 58 8.91 6.21 -5.81
N SER A 59 7.62 6.51 -5.91
CA SER A 59 7.08 7.83 -5.53
C SER A 59 6.98 8.06 -4.03
N CYS A 60 6.77 7.03 -3.21
CA CYS A 60 6.60 7.20 -1.75
C CYS A 60 7.91 7.44 -0.98
N ASP A 61 9.06 7.17 -1.62
CA ASP A 61 10.41 7.32 -1.05
C ASP A 61 10.58 6.71 0.37
N GLY A 62 9.91 5.58 0.61
CA GLY A 62 10.01 4.85 1.87
C GLY A 62 9.34 5.51 3.07
N THR A 63 8.44 6.46 2.85
CA THR A 63 7.65 7.12 3.90
C THR A 63 6.16 6.86 3.70
N ASP A 64 5.43 6.76 4.80
CA ASP A 64 3.97 6.69 4.75
C ASP A 64 3.39 8.11 4.52
N PRO A 65 2.55 8.32 3.51
CA PRO A 65 2.07 9.63 3.12
C PRO A 65 1.10 10.27 4.14
N TYR A 66 0.57 9.51 5.09
CA TYR A 66 -0.43 9.99 6.05
C TYR A 66 0.18 10.36 7.41
N ASP A 67 1.22 9.65 7.84
CA ASP A 67 1.86 9.89 9.15
C ASP A 67 3.32 10.34 9.05
N GLY A 68 3.91 10.36 7.85
CA GLY A 68 5.28 10.78 7.59
C GLY A 68 6.35 9.85 8.15
N LYS A 69 5.98 8.70 8.73
CA LYS A 69 6.94 7.80 9.37
C LYS A 69 7.56 6.85 8.33
N PRO A 70 8.79 6.35 8.57
CA PRO A 70 9.42 5.38 7.68
C PRO A 70 8.62 4.09 7.51
N LEU A 71 8.67 3.52 6.32
CA LEU A 71 8.21 2.17 6.00
C LEU A 71 9.36 1.16 6.18
N ASP A 72 9.02 -0.10 6.41
CA ASP A 72 9.99 -1.18 6.57
C ASP A 72 9.92 -2.17 5.40
N GLY A 73 10.73 -1.90 4.37
CA GLY A 73 10.76 -2.68 3.13
C GLY A 73 11.16 -4.15 3.28
N GLU A 74 11.95 -4.49 4.30
CA GLU A 74 12.39 -5.86 4.55
C GLU A 74 11.21 -6.78 4.90
N GLN A 75 10.12 -6.22 5.43
CA GLN A 75 8.90 -6.94 5.78
C GLN A 75 8.15 -7.50 4.57
N LEU A 76 8.43 -7.04 3.36
CA LEU A 76 7.85 -7.60 2.13
C LEU A 76 8.37 -9.00 1.79
N ILE A 77 9.58 -9.35 2.28
CA ILE A 77 10.20 -10.68 2.08
C ILE A 77 9.46 -11.74 2.90
N THR A 78 9.02 -11.39 4.10
CA THR A 78 8.59 -12.32 5.16
C THR A 78 7.14 -12.79 5.04
N ILE A 79 6.41 -12.38 4.01
CA ILE A 79 4.97 -12.70 3.91
C ILE A 79 4.76 -14.18 3.58
N ASN A 80 4.57 -14.99 4.63
CA ASN A 80 4.07 -16.36 4.52
C ASN A 80 2.56 -16.34 4.24
N ARG A 81 2.02 -17.44 3.67
CA ARG A 81 0.58 -17.57 3.37
C ARG A 81 -0.34 -17.33 4.58
N SER A 82 0.15 -17.57 5.81
CA SER A 82 -0.54 -17.26 7.07
C SER A 82 -0.72 -15.76 7.31
N ASP A 83 0.23 -14.94 6.87
CA ASP A 83 0.21 -13.48 7.07
C ASP A 83 -0.79 -12.77 6.15
N GLN A 84 -1.22 -13.44 5.08
CA GLN A 84 -2.25 -12.95 4.16
C GLN A 84 -3.68 -13.17 4.67
N ARG A 85 -3.92 -14.15 5.56
CA ARG A 85 -5.29 -14.57 5.95
C ARG A 85 -5.74 -14.24 7.38
N GLY A 86 -4.81 -13.95 8.29
CA GLY A 86 -5.17 -13.66 9.69
C GLY A 86 -5.69 -12.23 9.93
N SER A 87 -6.92 -12.10 10.43
CA SER A 87 -7.55 -10.86 10.90
C SER A 87 -7.07 -10.38 12.28
N ASN A 88 -6.20 -11.14 12.95
CA ASN A 88 -5.85 -10.88 14.35
C ASN A 88 -4.72 -9.85 14.49
N TRP A 89 -5.07 -8.63 14.94
CA TRP A 89 -4.16 -7.48 15.11
C TRP A 89 -2.98 -7.77 16.07
N SER A 90 -3.23 -8.53 17.13
CA SER A 90 -2.23 -8.86 18.15
C SER A 90 -1.06 -9.68 17.60
N THR A 91 -1.31 -10.56 16.61
CA THR A 91 -0.29 -11.44 16.03
C THR A 91 0.63 -10.73 15.03
N LYS A 92 0.24 -9.53 14.54
CA LYS A 92 0.91 -8.86 13.40
C LYS A 92 1.38 -7.43 13.69
N LYS A 93 1.53 -7.07 14.97
CA LYS A 93 2.05 -5.75 15.37
C LYS A 93 3.41 -5.43 14.72
N HIS A 94 4.25 -6.44 14.53
CA HIS A 94 5.55 -6.28 13.87
C HIS A 94 5.43 -5.83 12.39
N LEU A 95 4.29 -6.09 11.72
CA LEU A 95 4.04 -5.72 10.33
C LEU A 95 3.37 -4.35 10.15
N GLN A 96 3.28 -3.53 11.21
CA GLN A 96 2.59 -2.24 11.13
C GLN A 96 3.20 -1.32 10.07
N ARG A 97 4.53 -1.33 9.93
CA ARG A 97 5.28 -0.49 8.98
C ARG A 97 5.54 -1.17 7.63
N MET A 98 4.99 -2.36 7.41
CA MET A 98 5.12 -3.06 6.14
C MET A 98 4.50 -2.21 5.02
N PRO A 99 5.25 -1.93 3.92
CA PRO A 99 4.68 -1.29 2.74
C PRO A 99 3.50 -2.09 2.21
N THR A 100 2.40 -1.42 1.96
CA THR A 100 1.16 -2.01 1.45
C THR A 100 0.69 -1.18 0.27
N VAL A 101 0.28 -1.87 -0.80
CA VAL A 101 -0.31 -1.21 -1.96
C VAL A 101 -1.77 -0.90 -1.65
N GLY A 102 -2.12 0.39 -1.66
CA GLY A 102 -3.49 0.86 -1.55
C GLY A 102 -3.96 1.53 -2.83
N HIS A 103 -5.28 1.63 -2.99
CA HIS A 103 -5.88 2.41 -4.07
C HIS A 103 -5.89 3.89 -3.72
N LEU A 104 -5.46 4.72 -4.68
CA LEU A 104 -5.54 6.18 -4.54
C LEU A 104 -6.99 6.67 -4.61
N HIS A 105 -7.82 5.97 -5.38
CA HIS A 105 -9.22 6.27 -5.61
C HIS A 105 -10.11 5.03 -5.40
N GLN A 106 -11.40 5.21 -5.12
CA GLN A 106 -12.34 4.09 -4.94
C GLN A 106 -12.69 3.39 -6.26
N GLN A 107 -12.49 4.06 -7.40
CA GLN A 107 -12.70 3.47 -8.71
C GLN A 107 -11.66 2.37 -8.97
N PRO A 108 -12.05 1.25 -9.62
CA PRO A 108 -11.14 0.13 -9.90
C PRO A 108 -10.24 0.41 -11.11
N ILE A 109 -9.37 1.42 -10.97
CA ILE A 109 -8.37 1.86 -11.96
C ILE A 109 -6.95 1.59 -11.45
N ALA A 110 -5.98 1.51 -12.37
CA ALA A 110 -4.58 1.21 -12.04
C ALA A 110 -3.82 2.42 -11.47
N GLU A 111 -4.35 2.99 -10.39
CA GLU A 111 -3.76 4.13 -9.68
C GLU A 111 -3.62 3.78 -8.20
N PHE A 112 -2.36 3.64 -7.76
CA PHE A 112 -2.02 3.09 -6.46
C PHE A 112 -1.07 3.99 -5.70
N GLU A 113 -1.10 3.85 -4.39
CA GLU A 113 -0.18 4.45 -3.43
C GLU A 113 0.48 3.37 -2.59
N ILE A 114 1.64 3.69 -2.01
CA ILE A 114 2.28 2.86 -0.99
C ILE A 114 2.14 3.55 0.35
N LEU A 115 1.56 2.84 1.30
CA LEU A 115 1.37 3.29 2.68
C LEU A 115 1.67 2.15 3.64
N SER A 116 1.77 2.46 4.94
CA SER A 116 1.98 1.42 5.94
C SER A 116 0.73 0.53 6.05
N ARG A 117 0.93 -0.73 6.43
CA ARG A 117 -0.17 -1.66 6.69
C ARG A 117 -1.13 -1.13 7.75
N GLN A 118 -0.60 -0.45 8.77
CA GLN A 118 -1.41 0.20 9.80
C GLN A 118 -2.33 1.26 9.20
N THR A 119 -1.79 2.18 8.41
CA THR A 119 -2.58 3.22 7.75
C THR A 119 -3.59 2.61 6.79
N HIS A 120 -3.19 1.62 5.99
CA HIS A 120 -4.10 0.95 5.06
C HIS A 120 -5.29 0.31 5.76
N GLN A 121 -5.07 -0.33 6.91
CA GLN A 121 -6.14 -0.93 7.70
C GLN A 121 -7.04 0.13 8.36
N ALA A 122 -6.47 1.25 8.83
CA ALA A 122 -7.22 2.33 9.45
C ALA A 122 -8.06 3.13 8.43
N LYS A 123 -7.47 3.43 7.26
CA LYS A 123 -8.13 4.11 6.14
C LYS A 123 -9.18 3.22 5.48
N SER A 124 -8.98 1.90 5.40
CA SER A 124 -9.96 0.99 4.79
C SER A 124 -10.35 1.48 3.37
N GLU A 125 -11.64 1.42 3.00
CA GLU A 125 -12.17 1.81 1.69
C GLU A 125 -12.52 3.31 1.56
N ILE A 126 -12.29 4.14 2.59
CA ILE A 126 -12.57 5.59 2.48
C ILE A 126 -11.45 6.35 1.76
N THR A 127 -11.78 7.51 1.21
CA THR A 127 -10.83 8.39 0.51
C THR A 127 -9.81 8.99 1.48
N ALA A 128 -8.70 9.50 0.92
CA ALA A 128 -7.68 10.20 1.71
C ALA A 128 -8.28 11.40 2.47
N GLU A 129 -9.15 12.15 1.82
CA GLU A 129 -9.82 13.32 2.40
C GLU A 129 -10.74 12.94 3.57
N GLU A 130 -11.60 11.94 3.37
CA GLU A 130 -12.49 11.43 4.42
C GLU A 130 -11.69 10.92 5.63
N TYR A 131 -10.59 10.21 5.40
CA TYR A 131 -9.75 9.68 6.47
C TYR A 131 -9.08 10.79 7.27
N LEU A 132 -8.51 11.80 6.60
CA LEU A 132 -7.89 12.94 7.27
C LEU A 132 -8.92 13.79 8.02
N ASN A 133 -10.11 13.99 7.46
CA ASN A 133 -11.20 14.70 8.13
C ASN A 133 -11.67 13.96 9.38
N HIS A 134 -11.80 12.63 9.33
CA HIS A 134 -12.08 11.81 10.50
C HIS A 134 -11.01 11.97 11.58
N CYS A 135 -9.72 11.87 11.21
CA CYS A 135 -8.62 12.04 12.15
C CYS A 135 -8.63 13.42 12.83
N ARG A 136 -8.87 14.49 12.07
CA ARG A 136 -9.01 15.86 12.61
C ARG A 136 -10.16 15.96 13.61
N ALA A 137 -11.32 15.38 13.30
CA ALA A 137 -12.47 15.39 14.20
C ALA A 137 -12.16 14.69 15.53
N VAL A 138 -11.46 13.55 15.49
CA VAL A 138 -11.01 12.82 16.69
C VAL A 138 -10.09 13.67 17.56
N VAL A 139 -9.09 14.33 16.96
CA VAL A 139 -8.15 15.21 17.70
C VAL A 139 -8.90 16.38 18.32
N SER A 140 -9.73 17.10 17.56
CA SER A 140 -10.54 18.23 18.05
C SER A 140 -11.45 17.84 19.23
N PHE A 141 -12.05 16.65 19.18
CA PHE A 141 -12.86 16.15 20.28
C PHE A 141 -12.01 15.85 21.52
N SER A 142 -10.87 15.18 21.34
CA SER A 142 -9.96 14.86 22.45
C SER A 142 -9.42 16.10 23.15
N ASP A 143 -9.08 17.16 22.41
CA ASP A 143 -8.63 18.43 22.96
C ASP A 143 -9.74 19.14 23.76
N THR A 144 -11.00 18.97 23.35
CA THR A 144 -12.15 19.54 24.06
C THR A 144 -12.42 18.78 25.36
N THR A 145 -12.30 17.46 25.37
CA THR A 145 -12.53 16.62 26.55
C THR A 145 -11.40 16.70 27.57
N ILE A 146 -10.14 16.88 27.14
CA ILE A 146 -8.99 17.00 28.04
C ILE A 146 -8.93 18.38 28.73
N ARG A 147 -9.56 19.41 28.13
CA ARG A 147 -9.59 20.78 28.66
C ARG A 147 -10.80 21.08 29.56
N ASN A 148 -11.75 20.15 29.67
CA ASN A 148 -12.89 20.22 30.60
C ASN A 148 -12.69 19.22 31.74
#